data_AF-A0A7W0F8A3-F1
#
_entry.id   AF-A0A7W0F8A3-F1
#
_cell.length_a   1.000
_cell.length_b   1.000
_cell.length_c   1.000
_cell.angle_alpha   90.00
_cell.angle_beta   90.00
_cell.angle_gamma   90.00
#
_symmetry.space_group_name_H-M   'P 1'
#
loop_
_entity.id
_entity.type
_entity.pdbx_description
1 polymer ?
#
loop_
_entity_poly.entity_id
_entity_poly.type
_entity_poly.pdbx_seq_one_letter_code
_entity_poly.pdbx_strand_id
1 'polypeptide(L)'
;MIISKKSIKFSTNGNFDIVNITSKLQKAVTAACIEDGIVNIFAPGATGAITAIECENGLLEDFRDFFEKIIPADGEYKHNLSHAGKNGHSHVRASL
;
A
#
# COMPACT_ATOMS: atom_id res chain seq x y z
N MET A 1 -28.51 4.96 7.19
CA MET A 1 -27.15 4.67 6.69
C MET A 1 -26.17 4.89 7.82
N ILE A 2 -25.47 3.85 8.26
CA ILE A 2 -24.46 3.93 9.33
C ILE A 2 -23.09 4.11 8.67
N ILE A 3 -22.28 5.04 9.15
CA ILE A 3 -20.90 5.23 8.71
C ILE A 3 -20.00 5.10 9.94
N SER A 4 -19.07 4.14 9.90
CA SER A 4 -17.99 4.03 10.87
C SER A 4 -16.66 4.42 10.23
N LYS A 5 -15.80 5.13 10.96
CA LYS A 5 -14.48 5.57 10.48
C LYS A 5 -13.40 5.14 11.47
N LYS A 6 -12.31 4.57 10.95
CA LYS A 6 -11.15 4.19 11.75
C LYS A 6 -9.86 4.51 11.00
N SER A 7 -8.87 5.03 11.70
CA SER A 7 -7.51 5.19 11.19
C SER A 7 -6.61 4.09 11.72
N ILE A 8 -5.86 3.45 10.84
CA ILE A 8 -4.83 2.47 11.17
C ILE A 8 -3.47 3.13 10.91
N LYS A 9 -2.58 3.10 11.90
CA LYS A 9 -1.21 3.62 11.79
C LYS A 9 -0.22 2.46 11.90
N PHE A 10 0.85 2.54 11.13
CA PHE A 10 1.98 1.63 11.17
C PHE A 10 3.20 2.31 10.56
N SER A 11 4.38 1.77 10.83
CA SER A 11 5.63 2.19 10.21
C SER A 11 6.00 1.21 9.10
N THR A 12 6.75 1.70 8.12
CA THR A 12 7.30 0.91 7.02
C THR A 12 8.82 1.04 7.01
N ASN A 13 9.51 0.03 6.50
CA ASN A 13 10.95 0.08 6.24
C ASN A 13 11.32 0.89 4.97
N GLY A 14 10.31 1.35 4.20
CA GLY A 14 10.51 2.07 2.94
C GLY A 14 10.86 1.12 1.78
N ASN A 15 10.99 1.68 0.56
CA ASN A 15 11.45 0.98 -0.65
C ASN A 15 10.79 -0.40 -0.87
N PHE A 16 9.49 -0.39 -1.18
CA PHE A 16 8.68 -1.60 -1.43
C PHE A 16 8.46 -2.48 -0.19
N ASP A 17 8.16 -1.87 0.95
CA ASP A 17 7.77 -2.62 2.15
C ASP A 17 6.29 -3.02 2.10
N ILE A 18 5.99 -4.29 2.35
CA ILE A 18 4.62 -4.82 2.33
C ILE A 18 4.19 -5.10 3.77
N VAL A 19 3.13 -4.43 4.22
CA VAL A 19 2.60 -4.60 5.57
C VAL A 19 1.24 -5.26 5.50
N ASN A 20 1.13 -6.48 6.03
CA ASN A 20 -0.16 -7.16 6.15
C ASN A 20 -1.01 -6.46 7.23
N ILE A 21 -2.08 -5.79 6.79
CA ILE A 21 -3.01 -5.06 7.67
C ILE A 21 -4.31 -5.83 7.94
N THR A 22 -4.44 -7.07 7.48
CA THR A 22 -5.68 -7.88 7.55
C THR A 22 -6.23 -7.98 8.98
N SER A 23 -5.37 -8.32 9.96
CA SER A 23 -5.79 -8.44 11.36
C SER A 23 -6.22 -7.11 11.98
N LYS A 24 -5.61 -5.98 11.56
CA LYS A 24 -5.99 -4.63 12.00
C LYS A 24 -7.33 -4.21 11.41
N LEU A 25 -7.57 -4.54 10.13
CA LEU A 25 -8.84 -4.31 9.44
C LEU A 25 -9.96 -5.13 10.05
N GLN A 26 -9.74 -6.43 10.31
CA GLN A 26 -10.74 -7.32 10.91
C GLN A 26 -11.20 -6.81 12.28
N LYS A 27 -10.27 -6.31 13.12
CA LYS A 27 -10.60 -5.66 14.39
C LYS A 27 -11.44 -4.40 14.20
N ALA A 28 -11.13 -3.58 13.20
CA ALA A 28 -11.87 -2.35 12.91
C ALA A 28 -13.29 -2.65 12.40
N VAL A 29 -13.46 -3.65 11.53
CA VAL A 29 -14.75 -4.08 10.99
C VAL A 29 -15.61 -4.70 12.09
N THR A 30 -15.06 -5.60 12.91
CA THR A 30 -15.78 -6.22 14.03
C THR A 30 -16.28 -5.16 15.02
N ALA A 31 -15.46 -4.16 15.33
CA ALA A 31 -15.83 -3.07 16.24
C ALA A 31 -16.88 -2.11 15.66
N ALA A 32 -17.16 -2.15 14.35
CA ALA A 32 -18.17 -1.31 13.74
C ALA A 32 -19.60 -1.83 13.96
N CYS A 33 -19.77 -3.11 14.33
CA CYS A 33 -21.08 -3.76 14.51
C CYS A 33 -22.03 -3.56 13.31
N ILE A 34 -21.48 -3.61 12.09
CA ILE A 34 -22.22 -3.56 10.83
C ILE A 34 -22.22 -4.98 10.25
N GLU A 35 -23.40 -5.55 10.04
CA GLU A 35 -23.56 -6.92 9.52
C GLU A 35 -23.36 -6.97 8.01
N ASP A 36 -23.98 -6.04 7.27
CA ASP A 36 -23.91 -5.95 5.81
C ASP A 36 -23.53 -4.54 5.37
N GLY A 37 -22.54 -4.43 4.47
CA GLY A 37 -22.08 -3.14 3.96
C GLY A 37 -20.83 -3.22 3.10
N ILE A 38 -20.18 -2.07 2.93
CA ILE A 38 -18.95 -1.92 2.14
C ILE A 38 -17.85 -1.38 3.03
N VAL A 39 -16.66 -1.98 2.96
CA VAL A 39 -15.44 -1.47 3.59
C VAL A 39 -14.64 -0.70 2.53
N ASN A 40 -14.46 0.59 2.73
CA ASN A 40 -13.55 1.40 1.94
C ASN A 40 -12.21 1.53 2.68
N ILE A 41 -11.13 1.12 2.03
CA ILE A 41 -9.77 1.26 2.54
C ILE A 41 -9.05 2.28 1.67
N PHE A 42 -8.52 3.32 2.32
CA PHE A 42 -7.83 4.42 1.64
C PHE A 42 -6.48 4.66 2.30
N ALA A 43 -5.41 4.67 1.50
CA ALA A 43 -4.08 5.09 1.90
C ALA A 43 -3.88 6.57 1.53
N PRO A 44 -3.79 7.49 2.51
CA PRO A 44 -3.55 8.90 2.21
C PRO A 44 -2.14 9.11 1.65
N GLY A 45 -2.02 9.77 0.50
CA GLY A 45 -0.76 10.06 -0.16
C GLY A 45 -0.70 9.53 -1.59
N ALA A 46 0.48 9.60 -2.21
CA ALA A 46 0.67 9.21 -3.62
C ALA A 46 1.82 8.22 -3.82
N THR A 47 2.37 7.64 -2.75
CA THR A 47 3.54 6.75 -2.76
C THR A 47 3.31 5.43 -2.01
N GLY A 48 2.06 5.12 -1.70
CA GLY A 48 1.65 3.86 -1.09
C GLY A 48 0.33 3.39 -1.71
N ALA A 49 0.15 2.08 -1.81
CA ALA A 49 -1.02 1.46 -2.41
C ALA A 49 -1.64 0.42 -1.45
N ILE A 50 -2.90 0.08 -1.71
CA ILE A 50 -3.62 -1.00 -1.04
C ILE A 50 -3.88 -2.07 -2.09
N THR A 51 -3.49 -3.31 -1.80
CA THR A 51 -3.80 -4.47 -2.64
C THR A 51 -4.29 -5.63 -1.79
N ALA A 52 -4.92 -6.60 -2.44
CA ALA A 52 -5.29 -7.88 -1.85
C ALA A 52 -4.55 -8.99 -2.61
N ILE A 53 -3.65 -9.68 -1.92
CA ILE A 53 -2.84 -10.77 -2.44
C ILE A 53 -2.67 -11.82 -1.34
N GLU A 54 -2.39 -13.06 -1.71
CA GLU A 54 -2.00 -14.07 -0.74
C GLU A 54 -0.69 -13.65 -0.06
N CYS A 55 -0.70 -13.63 1.27
CA CYS A 55 0.43 -13.14 2.08
C CYS A 55 1.41 -14.29 2.40
N GLU A 56 1.87 -14.95 1.35
CA GLU A 56 2.89 -16.00 1.39
C GLU A 56 4.24 -15.39 1.00
N ASN A 57 5.32 -15.75 1.72
CA ASN A 57 6.60 -15.06 1.60
C ASN A 57 7.20 -15.10 0.18
N GLY A 58 7.15 -16.26 -0.49
CA GLY A 58 7.61 -16.40 -1.88
C GLY A 58 6.84 -15.51 -2.85
N LEU A 59 5.51 -15.47 -2.74
CA LEU A 59 4.70 -14.58 -3.57
C LEU A 59 4.96 -13.09 -3.30
N LEU A 60 5.26 -12.71 -2.05
CA LEU A 60 5.65 -11.33 -1.72
C LEU A 60 7.01 -10.95 -2.34
N GLU A 61 7.94 -11.90 -2.42
CA GLU A 61 9.22 -11.75 -3.13
C GLU A 61 8.99 -11.63 -4.64
N ASP A 62 8.20 -12.52 -5.25
CA ASP A 62 7.83 -12.47 -6.66
C ASP A 62 7.19 -11.11 -7.03
N PHE A 63 6.32 -10.60 -6.15
CA PHE A 63 5.66 -9.31 -6.34
C PHE A 63 6.64 -8.14 -6.28
N ARG A 64 7.60 -8.18 -5.35
CA ARG A 64 8.69 -7.19 -5.27
C ARG A 64 9.55 -7.23 -6.53
N ASP A 65 9.96 -8.41 -6.96
CA ASP A 65 10.83 -8.61 -8.13
C ASP A 65 10.15 -8.16 -9.41
N PHE A 66 8.84 -8.41 -9.55
CA PHE A 66 8.06 -7.92 -10.67
C PHE A 66 8.12 -6.39 -10.77
N PHE A 67 7.83 -5.69 -9.67
CA PHE A 67 7.86 -4.22 -9.65
C PHE A 67 9.26 -3.64 -9.82
N GLU A 68 10.29 -4.30 -9.29
CA GLU A 68 11.68 -3.89 -9.53
C GLU A 68 12.03 -4.04 -11.02
N LYS A 69 11.55 -5.10 -11.68
CA LYS A 69 11.75 -5.32 -13.12
C LYS A 69 11.07 -4.27 -14.01
N ILE A 70 9.82 -3.91 -13.71
CA ILE A 70 9.04 -3.01 -14.58
C ILE A 70 9.14 -1.53 -14.20
N ILE A 71 9.39 -1.23 -12.92
CA ILE A 71 9.44 0.12 -12.34
C ILE A 71 10.60 0.14 -11.32
N PRO A 72 11.87 0.07 -11.78
CA PRO A 72 13.05 -0.07 -10.91
C PRO A 72 13.25 1.13 -9.99
N ALA A 73 13.78 0.92 -8.79
CA ALA A 73 13.97 1.99 -7.81
C ALA A 73 15.00 3.03 -8.26
N ASP A 74 16.01 2.59 -9.01
CA ASP A 74 17.11 3.39 -9.56
C ASP A 74 16.87 3.90 -10.99
N GLY A 75 15.67 3.68 -11.53
CA GLY A 75 15.29 4.15 -12.87
C GLY A 75 15.38 5.67 -13.05
N GLU A 76 15.46 6.10 -14.31
CA GLU A 76 15.50 7.52 -14.67
C GLU A 76 14.08 8.13 -14.72
N TYR A 77 13.60 8.59 -13.56
CA TYR A 77 12.30 9.27 -13.47
C TYR A 77 12.42 10.78 -13.66
N LYS A 78 11.67 11.34 -14.60
CA LYS A 78 11.58 12.81 -14.80
C LYS A 78 11.13 13.55 -13.53
N HIS A 79 10.29 12.91 -12.70
CA HIS A 79 9.88 13.44 -11.40
C HIS A 79 11.08 13.76 -10.48
N ASN A 80 12.15 12.96 -10.57
CA ASN A 80 13.35 13.12 -9.74
C ASN A 80 14.21 14.32 -10.12
N LEU A 81 14.02 14.92 -11.32
CA LEU A 81 14.81 16.07 -11.77
C LEU A 81 14.52 17.33 -10.95
N SER A 82 13.28 17.49 -10.47
CA SER A 82 12.85 18.63 -9.67
C SER A 82 12.67 18.30 -8.18
N HIS A 83 12.88 17.05 -7.77
CA HIS A 83 12.61 16.57 -6.42
C HIS A 83 13.81 15.87 -5.78
N ALA A 84 14.34 16.45 -4.70
CA ALA A 84 15.49 15.92 -3.97
C ALA A 84 15.24 14.53 -3.35
N GLY A 85 13.99 14.18 -3.05
CA GLY A 85 13.61 12.90 -2.45
C GLY A 85 13.73 11.69 -3.39
N LYS A 86 13.90 11.91 -4.70
CA LYS A 86 14.10 10.87 -5.73
C LYS A 86 13.14 9.66 -5.63
N ASN A 87 11.88 9.92 -5.32
CA ASN A 87 10.84 8.91 -5.08
C ASN A 87 9.88 8.72 -6.28
N GLY A 88 10.30 9.08 -7.50
CA GLY A 88 9.51 8.92 -8.71
C GLY A 88 9.02 7.48 -8.92
N HIS A 89 9.88 6.49 -8.64
CA HIS A 89 9.49 5.08 -8.68
C HIS A 89 8.33 4.78 -7.71
N SER A 90 8.34 5.37 -6.50
CA SER A 90 7.30 5.11 -5.49
C SER A 90 5.94 5.64 -5.95
N HIS A 91 5.90 6.77 -6.64
CA HIS A 91 4.67 7.30 -7.25
C HIS A 91 4.12 6.40 -8.35
N VAL A 92 4.99 5.93 -9.26
CA VAL A 92 4.58 5.07 -10.37
C VAL A 92 4.10 3.72 -9.85
N ARG A 93 4.82 3.10 -8.90
CA ARG A 93 4.42 1.85 -8.24
C ARG A 93 3.09 1.96 -7.53
N ALA A 94 2.83 3.09 -6.85
CA ALA A 94 1.57 3.29 -6.12
C ALA A 94 0.36 3.56 -7.03
N SER A 95 0.60 3.89 -8.31
CA SER A 95 -0.45 4.23 -9.29
C SER A 95 -0.87 3.04 -10.16
N LEU A 96 -0.17 1.91 -10.05
CA LEU A 96 -0.45 0.67 -10.77
C LEU A 96 -1.22 -0.31 -9.88
#